data_AF-A0A812KLH6-F1
#
_entry.id   AF-A0A812KLH6-F1
#
_cell.length_a   1.000
_cell.length_b   1.000
_cell.length_c   1.000
_cell.angle_alpha   90.00
_cell.angle_beta   90.00
_cell.angle_gamma   90.00
#
_symmetry.space_group_name_H-M   'P 1'
#
loop_
_entity.id
_entity.type
_entity.pdbx_description
1 polymer ?
#
loop_
_entity_poly.entity_id
_entity_poly.type
_entity_poly.pdbx_seq_one_letter_code
_entity_poly.pdbx_strand_id
1 'polypeptide(L)'
;SGKSTLAFELERRCRAAGIATTLVEQDWYRQRSWDNRTPDGFRTWEGKQFTDWAKLEEAVEEAVASAQRQADVIIVEGYLLLDCTRSLFERFDGFIWVESTKAQCRKRRWQVPRDWPDAVAYVDRCVWPVHEEYAARVSKLCLFDAEDTADLKHGRLQNLVQSPALWMAPEQDAEQRADRAFEWLRAFHPPKTEPAEGELC
;
A
#
# COMPACT_ATOMS: atom_id res chain seq x y z
N SER A 1 -8.55 -6.93 -3.22
CA SER A 1 -7.31 -7.23 -3.97
C SER A 1 -6.42 -8.29 -3.33
N GLY A 2 -6.51 -8.64 -2.03
CA GLY A 2 -5.62 -9.67 -1.43
C GLY A 2 -4.27 -9.12 -0.95
N LYS A 3 -4.25 -7.83 -0.59
CA LYS A 3 -3.05 -7.10 -0.16
C LYS A 3 -2.51 -7.63 1.18
N SER A 4 -3.35 -7.78 2.19
CA SER A 4 -2.92 -8.31 3.48
C SER A 4 -2.36 -9.73 3.34
N THR A 5 -2.99 -10.60 2.54
CA THR A 5 -2.43 -11.93 2.19
C THR A 5 -1.05 -11.82 1.54
N LEU A 6 -0.87 -10.92 0.57
CA LEU A 6 0.43 -10.68 -0.04
C LEU A 6 1.47 -10.19 0.98
N ALA A 7 1.10 -9.26 1.86
CA ALA A 7 1.99 -8.72 2.87
C ALA A 7 2.46 -9.81 3.85
N PHE A 8 1.55 -10.66 4.33
CA PHE A 8 1.91 -11.81 5.19
C PHE A 8 2.79 -12.82 4.48
N GLU A 9 2.50 -13.17 3.22
CA GLU A 9 3.34 -14.09 2.45
C GLU A 9 4.73 -13.51 2.17
N LEU A 10 4.81 -12.22 1.83
CA LEU A 10 6.08 -11.52 1.64
C LEU A 10 6.89 -11.50 2.93
N GLU A 11 6.27 -11.18 4.07
CA GLU A 11 6.89 -11.23 5.39
C GLU A 11 7.47 -12.64 5.68
N ARG A 12 6.68 -13.69 5.43
CA ARG A 12 7.09 -15.09 5.61
C ARG A 12 8.34 -15.43 4.79
N ARG A 13 8.41 -14.94 3.55
CA ARG A 13 9.53 -15.21 2.63
C ARG A 13 10.78 -14.42 3.00
N CYS A 14 10.64 -13.16 3.38
CA CYS A 14 11.73 -12.38 3.96
C CYS A 14 12.31 -13.08 5.18
N ARG A 15 11.46 -13.52 6.13
CA ARG A 15 11.90 -14.28 7.30
C ARG A 15 12.64 -15.56 6.93
N ALA A 16 12.14 -16.31 5.93
CA ALA A 16 12.80 -17.52 5.44
C ALA A 16 14.18 -17.24 4.80
N ALA A 17 14.38 -16.04 4.27
CA ALA A 17 15.64 -15.56 3.72
C ALA A 17 16.53 -14.82 4.74
N GLY A 18 16.17 -14.83 6.03
CA GLY A 18 16.91 -14.13 7.08
C GLY A 18 16.78 -12.60 7.06
N ILE A 19 15.82 -12.06 6.30
CA ILE A 19 15.51 -10.63 6.21
C ILE A 19 14.49 -10.31 7.29
N ALA A 20 14.86 -9.42 8.22
CA ALA A 20 13.97 -9.00 9.28
C ALA A 20 12.94 -7.98 8.77
N THR A 21 11.67 -8.18 9.10
CA THR A 21 10.55 -7.41 8.56
C THR A 21 9.66 -6.84 9.65
N THR A 22 9.11 -5.66 9.42
CA THR A 22 7.99 -5.10 10.20
C THR A 22 6.81 -4.83 9.28
N LEU A 23 5.61 -5.27 9.66
CA LEU A 23 4.37 -5.03 8.92
C LEU A 23 3.52 -3.96 9.64
N VAL A 24 3.15 -2.91 8.92
CA VAL A 24 2.23 -1.86 9.39
C VAL A 24 1.00 -1.85 8.47
N GLU A 25 -0.20 -2.12 9.00
CA GLU A 25 -1.42 -2.19 8.18
C GLU A 25 -2.31 -0.96 8.41
N GLN A 26 -2.68 -0.25 7.34
CA GLN A 26 -3.51 0.95 7.34
C GLN A 26 -4.84 0.74 8.08
N ASP A 27 -5.42 -0.46 8.00
CA ASP A 27 -6.75 -0.76 8.55
C ASP A 27 -6.79 -0.67 10.09
N TRP A 28 -5.65 -0.81 10.79
CA TRP A 28 -5.54 -0.60 12.26
C TRP A 28 -5.75 0.86 12.67
N TYR A 29 -5.52 1.80 11.74
CA TYR A 29 -5.59 3.23 11.98
C TYR A 29 -6.89 3.84 11.44
N ARG A 30 -7.92 3.03 11.19
CA ARG A 30 -9.22 3.54 10.75
C ARG A 30 -9.97 4.23 11.89
N GLN A 31 -10.38 5.47 11.63
CA GLN A 31 -11.31 6.22 12.47
C GLN A 31 -12.73 5.70 12.23
N ARG A 32 -13.17 4.79 13.10
CA ARG A 32 -14.54 4.26 13.07
C ARG A 32 -15.50 5.28 13.71
N SER A 33 -15.97 6.24 12.92
CA SER A 33 -17.04 7.16 13.32
C SER A 33 -18.41 6.68 12.85
N TRP A 34 -19.43 6.92 13.66
CA TRP A 34 -20.84 6.70 13.30
C TRP A 34 -21.35 7.70 12.25
N ASP A 35 -20.62 8.80 12.05
CA ASP A 35 -21.02 9.91 11.20
C ASP A 35 -20.55 9.75 9.74
N ASN A 36 -19.73 8.74 9.45
CA ASN A 36 -19.22 8.48 8.11
C ASN A 36 -20.35 7.98 7.21
N ARG A 37 -20.98 8.89 6.45
CA ARG A 37 -22.14 8.60 5.60
C ARG A 37 -21.96 9.10 4.18
N THR A 38 -22.54 8.37 3.23
CA THR A 38 -22.74 8.80 1.85
C THR A 38 -23.82 9.89 1.76
N PRO A 39 -23.96 10.60 0.62
CA PRO A 39 -24.97 11.65 0.46
C PRO A 39 -26.41 11.19 0.68
N ASP A 40 -26.69 9.91 0.43
CA ASP A 40 -27.98 9.25 0.65
C ASP A 40 -28.12 8.63 2.05
N GLY A 41 -27.19 8.93 2.96
CA GLY A 41 -27.28 8.63 4.38
C GLY A 41 -26.80 7.24 4.79
N PHE A 42 -26.33 6.39 3.88
CA PHE A 42 -25.77 5.08 4.23
C PHE A 42 -24.37 5.23 4.83
N ARG A 43 -24.01 4.44 5.83
CA ARG A 43 -22.64 4.47 6.38
C ARG A 43 -21.63 4.03 5.32
N THR A 44 -20.44 4.60 5.37
CA THR A 44 -19.33 4.15 4.51
C THR A 44 -18.05 4.04 5.30
N TRP A 45 -17.23 3.07 4.93
CA TRP A 45 -15.85 2.94 5.41
C TRP A 45 -14.85 3.36 4.34
N GLU A 46 -15.29 3.84 3.19
CA GLU A 46 -14.42 4.12 2.04
C GLU A 46 -14.09 5.60 1.96
N GLY A 47 -12.80 5.93 2.03
CA GLY A 47 -12.30 7.30 1.93
C GLY A 47 -11.06 7.54 2.78
N LYS A 48 -10.16 8.38 2.28
CA LYS A 48 -8.90 8.72 2.98
C LYS A 48 -9.12 9.44 4.30
N GLN A 49 -10.21 10.19 4.42
CA GLN A 49 -10.59 10.92 5.63
C GLN A 49 -10.94 10.00 6.80
N PHE A 50 -11.06 8.68 6.57
CA PHE A 50 -11.34 7.71 7.62
C PHE A 50 -10.08 7.01 8.14
N THR A 51 -8.88 7.42 7.71
CA THR A 51 -7.60 6.97 8.26
C THR A 51 -7.02 8.06 9.14
N ASP A 52 -6.62 7.69 10.35
CA ASP A 52 -5.81 8.52 11.24
C ASP A 52 -4.35 8.52 10.72
N TRP A 53 -4.10 9.37 9.72
CA TRP A 53 -2.80 9.42 9.04
C TRP A 53 -1.66 9.78 9.97
N ALA A 54 -1.91 10.61 10.99
CA ALA A 54 -0.89 10.98 11.97
C ALA A 54 -0.41 9.76 12.77
N LYS A 55 -1.34 8.91 13.23
CA LYS A 55 -0.98 7.67 13.94
C LYS A 55 -0.35 6.62 13.04
N LEU A 56 -0.80 6.51 11.80
CA LEU A 56 -0.14 5.62 10.83
C LEU A 56 1.30 6.07 10.57
N GLU A 57 1.52 7.37 10.40
CA GLU A 57 2.85 7.95 10.23
C GLU A 57 3.73 7.72 11.45
N GLU A 58 3.23 7.98 12.66
CA GLU A 58 3.94 7.70 13.92
C GLU A 58 4.38 6.23 14.00
N ALA A 59 3.49 5.29 13.68
CA ALA A 59 3.84 3.87 13.68
C ALA A 59 4.89 3.48 12.63
N VAL A 60 4.89 4.13 11.47
CA VAL A 60 5.93 3.93 10.45
C VAL A 60 7.26 4.52 10.93
N GLU A 61 7.27 5.68 11.55
CA GLU A 61 8.48 6.27 12.13
C GLU A 61 9.06 5.40 13.27
N GLU A 62 8.20 4.84 14.12
CA GLU A 62 8.61 3.87 15.14
C GLU A 62 9.22 2.60 14.52
N ALA A 63 8.61 2.10 13.43
CA ALA A 63 9.15 0.97 12.67
C ALA A 63 10.52 1.32 12.06
N VAL A 64 10.70 2.52 11.49
CA VAL A 64 11.99 2.99 10.94
C VAL A 64 13.05 3.14 12.03
N ALA A 65 12.69 3.73 13.17
CA ALA A 65 13.60 3.94 14.29
C ALA A 65 14.04 2.62 14.95
N SER A 66 13.15 1.61 14.99
CA SER A 66 13.48 0.27 15.47
C SER A 66 14.28 -0.54 14.43
N ALA A 67 14.00 -0.33 13.14
CA ALA A 67 14.70 -0.99 12.02
C ALA A 67 16.19 -0.68 11.99
N GLN A 68 16.60 0.55 12.35
CA GLN A 68 18.01 0.95 12.45
C GLN A 68 18.87 0.05 13.37
N ARG A 69 18.25 -0.85 14.14
CA ARG A 69 18.95 -1.85 14.97
C ARG A 69 18.71 -3.30 14.54
N GLN A 70 17.63 -3.61 13.82
CA GLN A 70 17.16 -5.01 13.67
C GLN A 70 16.31 -5.35 12.43
N ALA A 71 15.77 -4.40 11.65
CA ALA A 71 14.90 -4.73 10.51
C ALA A 71 15.47 -4.22 9.19
N ASP A 72 15.43 -5.09 8.19
CA ASP A 72 15.93 -4.82 6.84
C ASP A 72 14.84 -4.23 5.95
N VAL A 73 13.56 -4.53 6.23
CA VAL A 73 12.42 -4.11 5.40
C VAL A 73 11.20 -3.74 6.26
N ILE A 74 10.54 -2.63 5.93
CA ILE A 74 9.24 -2.25 6.50
C ILE A 74 8.19 -2.37 5.39
N ILE A 75 7.16 -3.18 5.63
CA ILE A 75 6.04 -3.37 4.71
C ILE A 75 4.88 -2.54 5.25
N VAL A 76 4.44 -1.54 4.49
CA VAL A 76 3.22 -0.78 4.79
C VAL A 76 2.12 -1.23 3.85
N GLU A 77 1.05 -1.82 4.39
CA GLU A 77 -0.08 -2.36 3.62
C GLU A 77 -1.32 -1.50 3.77
N GLY A 78 -1.98 -1.16 2.66
CA GLY A 78 -3.20 -0.37 2.70
C GLY A 78 -3.81 -0.14 1.32
N TYR A 79 -5.05 0.32 1.31
CA TYR A 79 -5.83 0.56 0.08
C TYR A 79 -5.67 1.99 -0.46
N LEU A 80 -5.36 2.98 0.39
CA LEU A 80 -5.24 4.39 -0.01
C LEU A 80 -3.89 5.00 0.38
N LEU A 81 -2.82 4.21 0.49
CA LEU A 81 -1.53 4.69 1.00
C LEU A 81 -0.95 5.88 0.23
N LEU A 82 -1.24 6.03 -1.07
CA LEU A 82 -0.77 7.17 -1.86
C LEU A 82 -1.56 8.46 -1.62
N ASP A 83 -2.64 8.42 -0.83
CA ASP A 83 -3.35 9.59 -0.33
C ASP A 83 -2.79 10.10 1.03
N CYS A 84 -1.68 9.54 1.51
CA CYS A 84 -1.08 9.87 2.81
C CYS A 84 -0.51 11.30 2.93
N THR A 85 0.03 11.62 4.11
CA THR A 85 0.80 12.85 4.36
C THR A 85 2.07 12.87 3.52
N ARG A 86 2.60 14.07 3.28
CA ARG A 86 3.83 14.22 2.48
C ARG A 86 5.03 13.54 3.15
N SER A 87 5.16 13.71 4.45
CA SER A 87 6.23 13.13 5.25
C SER A 87 6.21 11.61 5.20
N LEU A 88 5.04 10.97 5.37
CA LEU A 88 4.92 9.52 5.22
C LEU A 88 5.25 9.08 3.78
N PHE A 89 4.77 9.81 2.79
CA PHE A 89 5.04 9.51 1.39
C PHE A 89 6.54 9.49 1.07
N GLU A 90 7.30 10.45 1.58
CA GLU A 90 8.75 10.56 1.40
C GLU A 90 9.55 9.44 2.09
N ARG A 91 8.91 8.58 2.90
CA ARG A 91 9.53 7.38 3.49
C ARG A 91 9.48 6.14 2.61
N PHE A 92 8.69 6.14 1.54
CA PHE A 92 8.53 4.95 0.71
C PHE A 92 9.65 4.82 -0.32
N ASP A 93 10.45 3.76 -0.20
CA ASP A 93 11.48 3.42 -1.19
C ASP A 93 10.90 2.82 -2.48
N GLY A 94 9.68 2.28 -2.43
CA GLY A 94 9.02 1.72 -3.60
C GLY A 94 7.59 1.25 -3.31
N PHE A 95 6.88 0.89 -4.38
CA PHE A 95 5.44 0.58 -4.31
C PHE A 95 5.10 -0.74 -4.97
N ILE A 96 4.20 -1.50 -4.35
CA ILE A 96 3.58 -2.67 -4.96
C ILE A 96 2.08 -2.41 -5.13
N TRP A 97 1.65 -2.25 -6.38
CA TRP A 97 0.25 -2.03 -6.72
C TRP A 97 -0.44 -3.36 -7.03
N VAL A 98 -1.45 -3.73 -6.24
CA VAL A 98 -2.18 -4.99 -6.38
C VAL A 98 -3.59 -4.74 -6.93
N GLU A 99 -3.77 -5.04 -8.21
CA GLU A 99 -5.02 -4.80 -8.91
C GLU A 99 -6.10 -5.86 -8.61
N SER A 100 -7.37 -5.47 -8.75
CA SER A 100 -8.53 -6.34 -8.64
C SER A 100 -9.65 -5.84 -9.54
N THR A 101 -10.32 -6.73 -10.27
CA THR A 101 -11.51 -6.33 -11.03
C THR A 101 -12.70 -6.04 -10.11
N LYS A 102 -13.66 -5.25 -10.60
CA LYS A 102 -14.94 -5.00 -9.89
C LYS A 102 -15.67 -6.29 -9.57
N ALA A 103 -15.68 -7.24 -10.52
CA ALA A 103 -16.29 -8.55 -10.34
C ALA A 103 -15.63 -9.34 -9.20
N GLN A 104 -14.29 -9.34 -9.14
CA GLN A 104 -13.56 -9.95 -8.02
C GLN A 104 -13.86 -9.24 -6.69
N CYS A 105 -13.97 -7.91 -6.70
CA CYS A 105 -14.33 -7.14 -5.50
C CYS A 105 -15.73 -7.52 -4.97
N ARG A 106 -16.75 -7.52 -5.85
CA ARG A 106 -18.12 -7.96 -5.52
C ARG A 106 -18.14 -9.38 -4.95
N LYS A 107 -17.38 -10.31 -5.53
CA LYS A 107 -17.32 -11.71 -5.08
C LYS A 107 -16.62 -11.87 -3.72
N ARG A 108 -15.59 -11.08 -3.44
CA ARG A 108 -14.75 -11.22 -2.24
C ARG A 108 -15.22 -10.37 -1.06
N ARG A 109 -15.95 -9.28 -1.31
CA ARG A 109 -16.46 -8.41 -0.25
C ARG A 109 -17.65 -9.10 0.42
N TRP A 110 -17.53 -9.34 1.71
CA TRP A 110 -18.59 -9.93 2.53
C TRP A 110 -18.95 -9.07 3.74
N GLN A 111 -18.01 -8.24 4.23
CA GLN A 111 -18.26 -7.28 5.30
C GLN A 111 -18.73 -5.94 4.73
N VAL A 112 -19.85 -5.45 5.27
CA VAL A 112 -20.41 -4.13 4.96
C VAL A 112 -21.05 -3.50 6.21
N PRO A 113 -21.23 -2.17 6.23
CA PRO A 113 -22.03 -1.53 7.27
C PRO A 113 -23.47 -2.07 7.28
N ARG A 114 -24.07 -2.20 8.47
CA ARG A 114 -25.36 -2.90 8.67
C ARG A 114 -26.56 -2.30 7.93
N ASP A 115 -26.46 -1.05 7.51
CA ASP A 115 -27.51 -0.30 6.82
C ASP A 115 -27.47 -0.52 5.31
N TRP A 116 -26.50 -1.26 4.77
CA TRP A 116 -26.49 -1.66 3.37
C TRP A 116 -27.38 -2.87 3.12
N PRO A 117 -28.09 -2.92 1.97
CA PRO A 117 -28.93 -4.05 1.62
C PRO A 117 -28.12 -5.33 1.39
N ASP A 118 -26.97 -5.23 0.73
CA ASP A 118 -26.04 -6.33 0.51
C ASP A 118 -24.63 -5.81 0.17
N ALA A 119 -23.68 -6.74 0.06
CA ALA A 119 -22.29 -6.44 -0.26
C ALA A 119 -22.07 -5.92 -1.69
N VAL A 120 -22.90 -6.35 -2.65
CA VAL A 120 -22.80 -5.92 -4.05
C VAL A 120 -23.18 -4.44 -4.16
N ALA A 121 -24.28 -4.04 -3.53
CA ALA A 121 -24.73 -2.65 -3.48
C ALA A 121 -23.69 -1.73 -2.84
N TYR A 122 -23.04 -2.16 -1.75
CA TYR A 122 -21.96 -1.40 -1.11
C TYR A 122 -20.73 -1.28 -2.01
N VAL A 123 -20.35 -2.36 -2.69
CA VAL A 123 -19.23 -2.32 -3.64
C VAL A 123 -19.53 -1.34 -4.78
N ASP A 124 -20.73 -1.37 -5.32
CA ASP A 124 -21.10 -0.56 -6.47
C ASP A 124 -21.22 0.92 -6.17
N ARG A 125 -21.72 1.27 -4.98
CA ARG A 125 -22.02 2.64 -4.60
C ARG A 125 -20.94 3.31 -3.76
N CYS A 126 -20.04 2.53 -3.14
CA CYS A 126 -18.97 3.07 -2.28
C CYS A 126 -17.58 2.59 -2.67
N VAL A 127 -17.34 1.28 -2.61
CA VAL A 127 -15.96 0.73 -2.73
C VAL A 127 -15.37 1.01 -4.11
N TRP A 128 -16.12 0.70 -5.17
CA TRP A 128 -15.63 0.80 -6.53
C TRP A 128 -15.46 2.24 -6.99
N PRO A 129 -16.42 3.16 -6.74
CA PRO A 129 -16.21 4.58 -7.06
C PRO A 129 -14.96 5.17 -6.39
N VAL A 130 -14.74 4.90 -5.09
CA VAL A 130 -13.52 5.37 -4.39
C VAL A 130 -12.26 4.76 -5.00
N HIS A 131 -12.33 3.51 -5.48
CA HIS A 131 -11.19 2.86 -6.14
C HIS A 131 -10.88 3.48 -7.49
N GLU A 132 -11.90 3.74 -8.32
CA GLU A 132 -11.72 4.41 -9.61
C GLU A 132 -11.15 5.82 -9.44
N GLU A 133 -11.66 6.58 -8.47
CA GLU A 133 -11.13 7.90 -8.14
C GLU A 133 -9.69 7.85 -7.66
N TYR A 134 -9.35 6.89 -6.80
CA TYR A 134 -7.98 6.69 -6.29
C TYR A 134 -7.04 6.25 -7.41
N ALA A 135 -7.43 5.26 -8.22
CA ALA A 135 -6.64 4.78 -9.35
C ALA A 135 -6.41 5.91 -10.36
N ALA A 136 -7.44 6.71 -10.69
CA ALA A 136 -7.29 7.86 -11.58
C ALA A 136 -6.34 8.93 -11.02
N ARG A 137 -6.37 9.18 -9.68
CA ARG A 137 -5.38 10.06 -9.04
C ARG A 137 -3.98 9.48 -9.20
N VAL A 138 -3.78 8.21 -8.83
CA VAL A 138 -2.46 7.55 -8.87
C VAL A 138 -1.90 7.47 -10.28
N SER A 139 -2.71 7.10 -11.28
CA SER A 139 -2.29 7.10 -12.68
C SER A 139 -1.82 8.48 -13.13
N LYS A 140 -2.48 9.56 -12.71
CA LYS A 140 -2.00 10.91 -13.00
C LYS A 140 -0.63 11.15 -12.36
N LEU A 141 -0.39 10.70 -11.13
CA LEU A 141 0.92 10.83 -10.48
C LEU A 141 2.01 10.04 -11.23
N CYS A 142 1.67 8.91 -11.85
CA CYS A 142 2.62 8.07 -12.60
C CYS A 142 2.81 8.49 -14.07
N LEU A 143 1.90 9.27 -14.66
CA LEU A 143 1.90 9.65 -16.08
C LEU A 143 2.49 11.04 -16.36
N PHE A 144 2.87 11.81 -15.34
CA PHE A 144 3.59 13.05 -15.58
C PHE A 144 5.07 12.76 -15.84
N ASP A 145 5.43 12.73 -17.12
CA ASP A 145 6.79 13.03 -17.56
C ASP A 145 7.20 14.42 -17.04
N ALA A 146 8.47 14.57 -16.68
CA ALA A 146 9.03 15.70 -15.93
C ALA A 146 8.80 17.10 -16.55
N GLU A 147 8.28 17.21 -17.77
CA GLU A 147 8.20 18.45 -18.53
C GLU A 147 6.96 19.31 -18.25
N ASP A 148 5.85 18.75 -17.73
CA ASP A 148 4.59 19.47 -17.51
C ASP A 148 4.35 19.86 -16.03
N THR A 149 5.43 20.15 -15.30
CA THR A 149 5.41 20.35 -13.84
C THR A 149 5.21 21.81 -13.39
N ALA A 150 4.87 22.73 -14.30
CA ALA A 150 4.84 24.16 -14.00
C ALA A 150 3.81 24.55 -12.91
N ASP A 151 2.67 23.86 -12.82
CA ASP A 151 1.65 24.05 -11.78
C ASP A 151 1.69 22.98 -10.66
N LEU A 152 2.50 21.93 -10.83
CA LEU A 152 2.76 20.89 -9.82
C LEU A 152 4.00 21.19 -8.96
N LYS A 153 4.52 22.43 -9.01
CA LYS A 153 5.71 22.96 -8.31
C LYS A 153 5.71 22.84 -6.77
N HIS A 154 4.68 22.26 -6.16
CA HIS A 154 4.65 21.99 -4.72
C HIS A 154 5.25 20.61 -4.39
N GLY A 155 6.51 20.34 -4.79
CA GLY A 155 7.43 19.36 -4.20
C GLY A 155 6.97 17.92 -3.90
N ARG A 156 5.75 17.51 -4.25
CA ARG A 156 5.12 16.25 -3.81
C ARG A 156 5.42 15.07 -4.72
N LEU A 157 5.86 15.31 -5.96
CA LEU A 157 5.71 14.34 -7.06
C LEU A 157 7.00 13.87 -7.71
N GLN A 158 8.14 14.52 -7.48
CA GLN A 158 9.40 14.07 -8.08
C GLN A 158 9.80 12.67 -7.59
N ASN A 159 9.48 12.34 -6.33
CA ASN A 159 9.82 11.05 -5.75
C ASN A 159 8.96 9.91 -6.32
N LEU A 160 7.65 10.07 -6.58
CA LEU A 160 6.82 8.96 -7.11
C LEU A 160 7.23 8.54 -8.53
N VAL A 161 7.63 9.50 -9.38
CA VAL A 161 8.07 9.22 -10.75
C VAL A 161 9.40 8.45 -10.77
N GLN A 162 10.21 8.59 -9.72
CA GLN A 162 11.50 7.90 -9.58
C GLN A 162 11.44 6.64 -8.72
N SER A 163 10.46 6.54 -7.82
CA SER A 163 10.31 5.38 -6.96
C SER A 163 9.92 4.16 -7.80
N PRO A 164 10.63 3.04 -7.66
CA PRO A 164 10.28 1.81 -8.33
C PRO A 164 8.87 1.35 -7.95
N ALA A 165 8.10 0.91 -8.94
CA ALA A 165 6.76 0.39 -8.74
C ALA A 165 6.57 -0.97 -9.42
N LEU A 166 6.03 -1.93 -8.68
CA LEU A 166 5.62 -3.24 -9.17
C LEU A 166 4.11 -3.30 -9.34
N TRP A 167 3.64 -3.42 -10.58
CA TRP A 167 2.22 -3.59 -10.90
C TRP A 167 1.85 -5.07 -11.02
N MET A 168 0.89 -5.51 -10.21
CA MET A 168 0.37 -6.87 -10.18
C MET A 168 -1.03 -6.95 -10.78
N ALA A 169 -1.17 -7.82 -11.77
CA ALA A 169 -2.40 -8.00 -12.51
C ALA A 169 -3.46 -8.76 -11.69
N PRO A 170 -4.77 -8.56 -11.96
CA PRO A 170 -5.85 -9.19 -11.19
C PRO A 170 -5.93 -10.71 -11.36
N GLU A 171 -5.32 -11.28 -12.39
CA GLU A 171 -5.33 -12.72 -12.71
C GLU A 171 -4.33 -13.52 -11.86
N GLN A 172 -3.31 -12.87 -11.31
CA GLN A 172 -2.28 -13.54 -10.52
C GLN A 172 -2.88 -14.03 -9.19
N ASP A 173 -2.57 -15.26 -8.79
CA ASP A 173 -2.92 -15.78 -7.48
C ASP A 173 -2.01 -15.22 -6.37
N ALA A 174 -2.27 -15.60 -5.12
CA ALA A 174 -1.53 -15.09 -3.97
C ALA A 174 -0.05 -15.53 -3.97
N GLU A 175 0.23 -16.75 -4.40
CA GLU A 175 1.58 -17.33 -4.40
C GLU A 175 2.43 -16.67 -5.49
N GLN A 176 1.91 -16.56 -6.71
CA GLN A 176 2.55 -15.87 -7.83
C GLN A 176 2.85 -14.40 -7.51
N ARG A 177 1.94 -13.73 -6.81
CA ARG A 177 2.14 -12.34 -6.37
C ARG A 177 3.25 -12.24 -5.34
N ALA A 178 3.29 -13.17 -4.38
CA ALA A 178 4.34 -13.19 -3.37
C ALA A 178 5.73 -13.53 -3.96
N ASP A 179 5.80 -14.42 -4.96
CA ASP A 179 7.05 -14.73 -5.70
C ASP A 179 7.59 -13.48 -6.36
N ARG A 180 6.72 -12.82 -7.13
CA ARG A 180 7.08 -11.63 -7.87
C ARG A 180 7.44 -10.45 -6.94
N ALA A 181 6.72 -10.28 -5.83
CA ALA A 181 7.03 -9.26 -4.83
C ALA A 181 8.41 -9.47 -4.20
N PHE A 182 8.72 -10.71 -3.84
CA PHE A 182 9.96 -11.05 -3.17
C PHE A 182 11.17 -10.89 -4.10
N GLU A 183 11.06 -11.36 -5.34
CA GLU A 183 12.12 -11.17 -6.33
C GLU A 183 12.35 -9.69 -6.67
N TRP A 184 11.27 -8.92 -6.78
CA TRP A 184 11.36 -7.47 -6.94
C TRP A 184 12.10 -6.83 -5.75
N LEU A 185 11.71 -7.15 -4.51
CA LEU A 185 12.36 -6.64 -3.31
C LEU A 185 13.86 -6.96 -3.25
N ARG A 186 14.27 -8.18 -3.62
CA ARG A 186 15.69 -8.58 -3.68
C ARG A 186 16.49 -7.81 -4.72
N ALA A 187 15.86 -7.37 -5.80
CA ALA A 187 16.52 -6.53 -6.80
C ALA A 187 16.81 -5.11 -6.27
N PHE A 188 15.99 -4.60 -5.33
CA PHE A 188 16.21 -3.29 -4.69
C PHE A 188 17.18 -3.36 -3.51
N HIS A 189 17.19 -4.48 -2.80
CA HIS A 189 18.08 -4.72 -1.68
C HIS A 189 18.92 -5.98 -1.97
N PRO A 190 19.96 -5.87 -2.83
CA PRO A 190 20.86 -6.99 -3.02
C PRO A 190 21.43 -7.37 -1.64
N PRO A 191 21.51 -8.67 -1.33
CA PRO A 191 22.11 -9.11 -0.08
C PRO A 191 23.49 -8.47 0.02
N LYS A 192 23.82 -7.92 1.21
CA LYS A 192 25.19 -7.50 1.49
C LYS A 192 26.05 -8.72 1.21
N THR A 193 26.84 -8.68 0.15
CA THR A 193 27.84 -9.71 -0.09
C THR A 193 28.69 -9.73 1.17
N GLU A 194 28.66 -10.85 1.90
CA GLU A 194 29.62 -11.05 2.98
C GLU A 194 31.00 -10.76 2.39
N PRO A 195 31.83 -9.94 3.06
CA PRO A 195 33.17 -9.69 2.57
C PRO A 195 33.81 -11.06 2.37
N ALA A 196 34.36 -11.29 1.17
CA ALA A 196 34.94 -12.57 0.82
C ALA A 196 35.90 -12.98 1.95
N GLU A 197 35.73 -14.19 2.48
CA GLU A 197 36.58 -14.77 3.52
C GLU A 197 38.05 -14.70 3.03
N GLY A 198 38.77 -13.62 3.40
CA GLY A 198 40.08 -13.32 2.85
C GLY A 198 40.48 -11.84 2.82
N GLU A 199 39.55 -10.89 2.91
CA GLU A 199 39.88 -9.44 2.94
C GLU A 199 40.00 -8.82 4.34
N LEU A 200 40.28 -9.65 5.36
CA LEU A 200 40.78 -9.18 6.65
C LEU A 200 42.31 -9.35 6.67
N CYS A 201 43.02 -8.36 6.14
CA CYS A 201 44.45 -8.16 6.37
C CYS A 201 44.65 -7.03 7.38
#